data_AF-A0A345Z4Z0-F1
#
_entry.id   AF-A0A345Z4Z0-F1
#
_cell.length_a   1.000
_cell.length_b   1.000
_cell.length_c   1.000
_cell.angle_alpha   90.00
_cell.angle_beta   90.00
_cell.angle_gamma   90.00
#
_symmetry.space_group_name_H-M   'P 1'
#
loop_
_entity.id
_entity.type
_entity.pdbx_description
1 polymer ?
#
loop_
_entity_poly.entity_id
_entity_poly.type
_entity_poly.pdbx_seq_one_letter_code
_entity_poly.pdbx_strand_id
1 'polypeptide(L)'
;MSQNSFKNIFTINKKGEKVIYWSIFSLIIFMVLLIFSNLFWMKSQTVLIRDLPGVESSFFNNFTNNGMLVENWATFELKNFFFTFSGQSPNEIMVTILITLTIVFLSYPLIDFWIFTTNEFKPTFKRSTSMLIFVLPFLIITIIQSIFYFNSSFLIKTFDKQFFFFFNQYDSHNLPQEILEQLNVARQGLLEWFNTGVQLIFSILLIIAGVISTILIIYSLFHFWIFSKPELTLEEQELLIEEMGDKV
;
A
#
# COMPACT_ATOMS: atom_id res chain seq x y z
N MET A 1 -15.53 17.45 39.24
CA MET A 1 -14.43 16.56 38.78
C MET A 1 -13.15 17.38 38.76
N SER A 2 -12.17 17.03 39.60
CA SER A 2 -10.96 17.85 39.77
C SER A 2 -9.99 17.63 38.59
N GLN A 3 -9.31 18.69 38.16
CA GLN A 3 -8.26 18.64 37.12
C GLN A 3 -7.17 17.58 37.43
N ASN A 4 -7.00 17.21 38.70
CA ASN A 4 -6.07 16.18 39.13
C ASN A 4 -6.48 14.76 38.72
N SER A 5 -7.78 14.46 38.53
CA SER A 5 -8.18 13.11 38.06
C SER A 5 -7.89 12.92 36.57
N PHE A 6 -7.97 13.98 35.76
CA PHE A 6 -7.55 13.94 34.35
C PHE A 6 -6.03 13.78 34.23
N LYS A 7 -5.25 14.43 35.08
CA LYS A 7 -3.77 14.34 35.06
C LYS A 7 -3.27 12.92 35.39
N ASN A 8 -3.97 12.19 36.26
CA ASN A 8 -3.63 10.82 36.64
C ASN A 8 -4.05 9.76 35.62
N ILE A 9 -5.02 10.03 34.74
CA ILE A 9 -5.40 9.09 33.67
C ILE A 9 -4.35 9.09 32.54
N PHE A 10 -3.62 10.19 32.36
CA PHE A 10 -2.60 10.36 31.30
C PHE A 10 -1.15 10.23 31.77
N THR A 11 -0.89 9.93 33.04
CA THR A 11 0.47 9.63 33.52
C THR A 11 0.79 8.16 33.24
N ILE A 12 0.89 7.82 31.95
CA ILE A 12 1.48 6.57 31.53
C ILE A 12 2.95 6.61 31.97
N ASN A 13 3.37 5.63 32.77
CA ASN A 13 4.77 5.47 33.16
C ASN A 13 5.65 5.47 31.89
N LYS A 14 6.79 6.19 31.87
CA LYS A 14 7.70 6.27 30.71
C LYS A 14 8.09 4.91 30.11
N LYS A 15 8.05 3.83 30.92
CA LYS A 15 8.22 2.44 30.44
C LYS A 15 7.02 1.94 29.61
N GLY A 16 5.79 2.28 30.00
CA GLY A 16 4.55 1.92 29.30
C GLY A 16 4.43 2.60 27.94
N GLU A 17 4.81 3.88 27.83
CA GLU A 17 4.78 4.61 26.55
C GLU A 17 5.68 3.96 25.50
N LYS A 18 6.88 3.51 25.91
CA LYS A 18 7.80 2.78 25.03
C LYS A 18 7.19 1.48 24.52
N VAL A 19 6.55 0.70 25.40
CA VAL A 19 5.91 -0.57 25.01
C VAL A 19 4.77 -0.32 24.02
N ILE A 20 3.93 0.67 24.27
CA ILE A 20 2.82 1.04 23.38
C ILE A 20 3.35 1.44 22.00
N TYR A 21 4.40 2.27 21.94
CA TYR A 21 5.02 2.66 20.68
C TYR A 21 5.57 1.48 19.89
N TRP A 22 6.36 0.61 20.53
CA TRP A 22 6.93 -0.55 19.86
C TRP A 22 5.86 -1.53 19.38
N SER A 23 4.78 -1.69 20.13
CA SER A 23 3.60 -2.43 19.68
C SER A 23 2.97 -1.82 18.43
N ILE A 24 2.73 -0.49 18.42
CA ILE A 24 2.17 0.22 17.26
C ILE A 24 3.11 0.11 16.05
N PHE A 25 4.40 0.32 16.25
CA PHE A 25 5.40 0.23 15.19
C PHE A 25 5.51 -1.18 14.62
N SER A 26 5.51 -2.21 15.47
CA SER A 26 5.51 -3.61 15.03
C SER A 26 4.27 -3.95 14.21
N LEU A 27 3.11 -3.40 14.58
CA LEU A 27 1.86 -3.55 13.83
C LEU A 27 1.93 -2.84 12.47
N ILE A 28 2.52 -1.64 12.40
CA ILE A 28 2.77 -0.93 11.12
C ILE A 28 3.67 -1.76 10.21
N ILE A 29 4.80 -2.27 10.71
CA ILE A 29 5.70 -3.14 9.94
C ILE A 29 4.93 -4.37 9.43
N PHE A 30 4.20 -5.05 10.31
CA PHE A 30 3.44 -6.24 9.94
C PHE A 30 2.46 -5.96 8.80
N MET A 31 1.71 -4.85 8.89
CA MET A 31 0.78 -4.46 7.84
C MET A 31 1.47 -4.08 6.53
N VAL A 32 2.62 -3.40 6.58
CA VAL A 32 3.40 -3.10 5.36
C VAL A 32 3.98 -4.37 4.74
N LEU A 33 4.43 -5.34 5.54
CA LEU A 33 4.87 -6.63 5.05
C LEU A 33 3.71 -7.41 4.39
N LEU A 34 2.51 -7.37 4.98
CA LEU A 34 1.31 -7.93 4.34
C LEU A 34 1.02 -7.24 3.00
N ILE A 35 1.19 -5.91 2.93
CA ILE A 35 1.05 -5.17 1.67
C ILE A 35 2.06 -5.67 0.63
N PHE A 36 3.35 -5.72 0.97
CA PHE A 36 4.39 -6.19 0.04
C PHE A 36 4.21 -7.65 -0.38
N SER A 37 3.82 -8.53 0.54
CA SER A 37 3.55 -9.95 0.23
C SER A 37 2.43 -10.07 -0.81
N ASN A 38 1.36 -9.28 -0.67
CA ASN A 38 0.26 -9.27 -1.62
C ASN A 38 0.66 -8.67 -2.98
N LEU A 39 1.44 -7.59 -2.98
CA LEU A 39 1.98 -7.02 -4.23
C LEU A 39 2.84 -8.05 -4.98
N PHE A 40 3.68 -8.80 -4.27
CA PHE A 40 4.52 -9.84 -4.85
C PHE A 40 3.68 -11.02 -5.38
N TRP A 41 2.68 -11.47 -4.61
CA TRP A 41 1.76 -12.53 -5.03
C TRP A 41 0.98 -12.12 -6.29
N MET A 42 0.46 -10.89 -6.35
CA MET A 42 -0.27 -10.44 -7.54
C MET A 42 0.65 -10.21 -8.75
N LYS A 43 1.91 -9.82 -8.53
CA LYS A 43 2.91 -9.73 -9.61
C LYS A 43 3.16 -11.09 -10.28
N SER A 44 3.04 -12.19 -9.55
CA SER A 44 3.22 -13.55 -10.09
C SER A 44 1.96 -14.16 -10.71
N GLN A 45 0.81 -13.48 -10.63
CA GLN A 45 -0.43 -13.97 -11.25
C GLN A 45 -0.46 -13.63 -12.75
N THR A 46 -0.34 -14.68 -13.54
CA THR A 46 -0.54 -14.67 -14.99
C THR A 46 -1.59 -15.72 -15.33
N VAL A 47 -2.59 -15.34 -16.11
CA VAL A 47 -3.70 -16.21 -16.52
C VAL A 47 -3.75 -16.25 -18.03
N LEU A 48 -3.87 -17.43 -18.64
CA LEU A 48 -4.10 -17.49 -20.08
C LEU A 48 -5.53 -17.04 -20.36
N ILE A 49 -5.74 -16.25 -21.42
CA ILE A 49 -7.08 -15.74 -21.74
C ILE A 49 -8.05 -16.90 -22.01
N ARG A 50 -7.56 -18.02 -22.57
CA ARG A 50 -8.34 -19.25 -22.76
C ARG A 50 -8.80 -19.94 -21.46
N ASP A 51 -8.14 -19.64 -20.34
CA ASP A 51 -8.48 -20.22 -19.04
C ASP A 51 -9.52 -19.36 -18.29
N LEU A 52 -9.97 -18.25 -18.89
CA LEU A 52 -11.04 -17.43 -18.33
C LEU A 52 -12.39 -18.18 -18.42
N PRO A 53 -13.23 -18.09 -17.39
CA PRO A 53 -14.59 -18.63 -17.42
C PRO A 53 -15.36 -18.19 -18.68
N GLY A 54 -16.03 -19.12 -19.35
CA GLY A 54 -16.81 -18.85 -20.56
C GLY A 54 -16.01 -18.67 -21.85
N VAL A 55 -14.68 -18.66 -21.81
CA VAL A 55 -13.84 -18.67 -23.02
C VAL A 55 -13.66 -20.10 -23.49
N GLU A 56 -14.19 -20.43 -24.67
CA GLU A 56 -14.06 -21.75 -25.25
C GLU A 56 -12.71 -21.94 -25.96
N SER A 57 -12.27 -23.19 -26.14
CA SER A 57 -11.06 -23.47 -26.94
C SER A 57 -11.19 -23.05 -28.41
N SER A 58 -12.41 -23.07 -28.96
CA SER A 58 -12.76 -22.66 -30.32
C SER A 58 -12.61 -21.15 -30.56
N PHE A 59 -12.52 -20.36 -29.49
CA PHE A 59 -12.60 -18.90 -29.49
C PHE A 59 -11.38 -18.22 -30.13
N PHE A 60 -10.25 -18.91 -30.13
CA PHE A 60 -9.00 -18.43 -30.73
C PHE A 60 -8.58 -19.25 -31.96
N ASN A 61 -9.46 -20.10 -32.48
CA ASN A 61 -9.17 -20.92 -33.64
C ASN A 61 -8.67 -20.03 -34.80
N ASN A 62 -7.48 -20.36 -35.30
CA ASN A 62 -6.79 -19.70 -36.41
C ASN A 62 -6.24 -18.28 -36.15
N PHE A 63 -6.32 -17.74 -34.93
CA PHE A 63 -5.61 -16.49 -34.62
C PHE A 63 -4.13 -16.76 -34.50
N THR A 64 -3.35 -16.21 -35.42
CA THR A 64 -1.89 -16.30 -35.39
C THR A 64 -1.29 -14.91 -35.35
N ASN A 65 -0.47 -14.60 -34.35
CA ASN A 65 0.32 -13.37 -34.35
C ASN A 65 1.79 -13.77 -34.54
N ASN A 66 2.42 -13.22 -35.59
CA ASN A 66 3.74 -13.63 -36.08
C ASN A 66 3.86 -15.16 -36.33
N GLY A 67 2.80 -15.79 -36.82
CA GLY A 67 2.78 -17.23 -37.14
C GLY A 67 2.61 -18.17 -35.94
N MET A 68 2.45 -17.65 -34.71
CA MET A 68 2.15 -18.45 -33.52
C MET A 68 0.68 -18.33 -33.12
N LEU A 69 0.04 -19.47 -32.83
CA LEU A 69 -1.35 -19.52 -32.36
C LEU A 69 -1.51 -18.76 -31.05
N VAL A 70 -2.31 -17.69 -31.08
CA VAL A 70 -2.49 -16.74 -29.96
C VAL A 70 -3.08 -17.41 -28.73
N GLU A 71 -3.90 -18.46 -28.91
CA GLU A 71 -4.52 -19.23 -27.84
C GLU A 71 -3.53 -19.78 -26.79
N ASN A 72 -2.29 -20.06 -27.18
CA ASN A 72 -1.32 -20.76 -26.36
C ASN A 72 -0.43 -19.83 -25.54
N TRP A 73 -0.47 -18.52 -25.80
CA TRP A 73 0.44 -17.56 -25.17
C TRP A 73 -0.19 -16.20 -24.87
N ALA A 74 -1.43 -15.95 -25.29
CA ALA A 74 -2.18 -14.78 -24.86
C ALA A 74 -2.46 -14.88 -23.36
N THR A 75 -1.79 -14.04 -22.61
CA THR A 75 -1.88 -14.01 -21.15
C THR A 75 -2.37 -12.67 -20.67
N PHE A 76 -3.24 -12.71 -19.68
CA PHE A 76 -3.57 -11.59 -18.84
C PHE A 76 -2.66 -11.58 -17.61
N GLU A 77 -1.95 -10.48 -17.40
CA GLU A 77 -1.07 -10.31 -16.23
C GLU A 77 -1.69 -9.32 -15.25
N LEU A 78 -1.85 -9.77 -14.01
CA LEU A 78 -2.40 -8.93 -12.94
C LEU A 78 -1.45 -7.80 -12.56
N LYS A 79 -0.14 -7.97 -12.80
CA LYS A 79 0.88 -6.95 -12.55
C LYS A 79 0.60 -5.64 -13.30
N ASN A 80 -0.03 -5.72 -14.47
CA ASN A 80 -0.37 -4.56 -15.32
C ASN A 80 -1.52 -3.71 -14.75
N PHE A 81 -2.12 -4.15 -13.64
CA PHE A 81 -3.07 -3.38 -12.86
C PHE A 81 -2.41 -2.50 -11.81
N PHE A 82 -1.13 -2.67 -11.49
CA PHE A 82 -0.49 -1.96 -10.40
C PHE A 82 0.07 -0.62 -10.82
N PHE A 83 -0.24 0.42 -10.04
CA PHE A 83 0.28 1.79 -10.23
C PHE A 83 -0.01 2.35 -11.64
N THR A 84 -1.06 1.86 -12.29
CA THR A 84 -1.49 2.27 -13.63
C THR A 84 -2.64 3.26 -13.56
N PHE A 85 -2.42 4.47 -13.05
CA PHE A 85 -3.47 5.48 -12.90
C PHE A 85 -4.19 5.87 -14.21
N SER A 86 -3.58 5.61 -15.37
CA SER A 86 -4.12 5.89 -16.72
C SER A 86 -4.40 4.61 -17.55
N GLY A 87 -4.24 3.42 -16.96
CA GLY A 87 -4.27 2.14 -17.66
C GLY A 87 -3.12 1.94 -18.66
N GLN A 88 -2.07 2.76 -18.64
CA GLN A 88 -0.80 2.43 -19.31
C GLN A 88 -0.01 1.45 -18.44
N SER A 89 0.94 0.71 -19.01
CA SER A 89 1.77 -0.24 -18.25
C SER A 89 2.37 0.40 -16.98
N PRO A 90 2.51 -0.36 -15.88
CA PRO A 90 3.11 0.15 -14.66
C PRO A 90 4.45 0.81 -14.97
N ASN A 91 4.68 2.03 -14.49
CA ASN A 91 6.02 2.59 -14.50
C ASN A 91 6.84 1.86 -13.43
N GLU A 92 7.46 0.74 -13.79
CA GLU A 92 8.21 -0.13 -12.88
C GLU A 92 9.26 0.64 -12.07
N ILE A 93 9.83 1.70 -12.65
CA ILE A 93 10.78 2.59 -11.98
C ILE A 93 10.09 3.33 -10.81
N MET A 94 8.91 3.89 -11.04
CA MET A 94 8.15 4.60 -10.00
C MET A 94 7.76 3.65 -8.86
N VAL A 95 7.33 2.43 -9.19
CA VAL A 95 6.99 1.40 -8.20
C VAL A 95 8.22 1.04 -7.36
N THR A 96 9.35 0.84 -8.02
CA THR A 96 10.62 0.51 -7.35
C THR A 96 11.07 1.64 -6.41
N ILE A 97 10.93 2.90 -6.83
CA ILE A 97 11.24 4.06 -6.00
C ILE A 97 10.33 4.10 -4.76
N LEU A 98 9.02 3.92 -4.94
CA LEU A 98 8.06 3.96 -3.83
C LEU A 98 8.33 2.85 -2.79
N ILE A 99 8.62 1.63 -3.25
CA ILE A 99 8.99 0.50 -2.38
C ILE A 99 10.30 0.82 -1.65
N THR A 100 11.31 1.30 -2.37
CA THR A 100 12.63 1.61 -1.79
C THR A 100 12.52 2.69 -0.72
N LEU A 101 11.80 3.78 -1.00
CA LEU A 101 11.57 4.84 -0.03
C LEU A 101 10.84 4.32 1.21
N THR A 102 9.82 3.49 1.02
CA THR A 102 9.06 2.88 2.13
C THR A 102 9.97 2.05 3.03
N ILE A 103 10.86 1.23 2.44
CA ILE A 103 11.84 0.44 3.19
C ILE A 103 12.81 1.35 3.95
N VAL A 104 13.34 2.40 3.30
CA VAL A 104 14.24 3.36 3.94
C VAL A 104 13.57 4.02 5.14
N PHE A 105 12.34 4.53 4.99
CA PHE A 105 11.64 5.22 6.09
C PHE A 105 11.21 4.27 7.22
N LEU A 106 10.85 3.02 6.91
CA LEU A 106 10.55 2.00 7.93
C LEU A 106 11.80 1.46 8.63
N SER A 107 12.97 1.51 7.97
CA SER A 107 14.23 1.13 8.62
C SER A 107 14.66 2.15 9.67
N TYR A 108 14.18 3.40 9.58
CA TYR A 108 14.63 4.49 10.43
C TYR A 108 14.38 4.25 11.92
N PRO A 109 13.16 3.86 12.36
CA PRO A 109 12.93 3.55 13.77
C PRO A 109 13.69 2.31 14.25
N LEU A 110 13.99 1.36 13.36
CA LEU A 110 14.82 0.18 13.69
C LEU A 110 16.28 0.58 13.95
N ILE A 111 16.82 1.49 13.14
CA ILE A 111 18.17 2.04 13.34
C ILE A 111 18.23 2.81 14.67
N ASP A 112 17.25 3.66 14.94
CA ASP A 112 17.16 4.40 16.21
C ASP A 112 17.07 3.46 17.42
N PHE A 113 16.35 2.34 17.30
CA PHE A 113 16.31 1.30 18.34
C PHE A 113 17.67 0.65 18.58
N TRP A 114 18.37 0.29 17.50
CA TRP A 114 19.66 -0.38 17.58
C TRP A 114 20.75 0.55 18.16
N ILE A 115 20.71 1.84 17.81
CA ILE A 115 21.60 2.85 18.40
C ILE A 115 21.27 3.04 19.89
N PHE A 116 20.00 3.00 20.30
CA PHE A 116 19.59 3.10 21.70
C PHE A 116 20.03 1.92 22.57
N THR A 117 19.97 0.70 22.05
CA THR A 117 20.41 -0.47 22.82
C THR A 117 21.93 -0.50 23.00
N THR A 118 22.68 0.21 22.15
CA THR A 118 24.15 0.21 22.15
C THR A 118 24.77 1.45 22.79
N ASN A 119 24.09 2.59 22.80
CA ASN A 119 24.59 3.85 23.36
C ASN A 119 23.59 4.48 24.35
N GLU A 120 24.07 5.20 25.36
CA GLU A 120 23.23 6.07 26.22
C GLU A 120 22.59 7.25 25.46
N PHE A 121 22.89 7.37 24.16
CA PHE A 121 22.27 8.33 23.28
C PHE A 121 20.76 8.10 23.26
N LYS A 122 20.00 9.07 23.75
CA LYS A 122 18.54 9.07 23.66
C LYS A 122 18.18 9.37 22.20
N PRO A 123 17.79 8.40 21.35
CA PRO A 123 17.08 8.77 20.15
C PRO A 123 15.85 9.53 20.61
N THR A 124 15.68 10.73 20.10
CA THR A 124 14.44 11.44 20.31
C THR A 124 13.39 10.64 19.56
N PHE A 125 12.52 9.96 20.30
CA PHE A 125 11.24 9.39 19.84
C PHE A 125 10.55 10.25 18.76
N LYS A 126 10.77 11.57 18.85
CA LYS A 126 10.42 12.61 17.90
C LYS A 126 10.88 12.33 16.46
N ARG A 127 12.16 11.96 16.25
CA ARG A 127 12.78 11.71 14.94
C ARG A 127 12.27 10.42 14.31
N SER A 128 12.16 9.35 15.08
CA SER A 128 11.66 8.06 14.57
C SER A 128 10.19 8.13 14.17
N THR A 129 9.37 8.86 14.95
CA THR A 129 7.93 9.01 14.66
C THR A 129 7.68 9.97 13.49
N SER A 130 8.48 11.03 13.34
CA SER A 130 8.33 11.96 12.21
C SER A 130 8.65 11.30 10.87
N MET A 131 9.60 10.37 10.82
CA MET A 131 9.94 9.65 9.59
C MET A 131 8.80 8.75 9.06
N LEU A 132 7.87 8.32 9.91
CA LEU A 132 6.69 7.56 9.48
C LEU A 132 5.73 8.37 8.60
N ILE A 133 5.80 9.71 8.62
CA ILE A 133 4.97 10.55 7.74
C ILE A 133 5.25 10.27 6.26
N PHE A 134 6.49 9.88 5.93
CA PHE A 134 6.88 9.58 4.55
C PHE A 134 6.41 8.21 4.07
N VAL A 135 5.89 7.36 4.97
CA VAL A 135 5.23 6.09 4.63
C VAL A 135 3.78 6.33 4.20
N LEU A 136 3.14 7.41 4.65
CA LEU A 136 1.73 7.72 4.34
C LEU A 136 1.43 7.82 2.85
N PRO A 137 2.21 8.52 2.01
CA PRO A 137 1.94 8.58 0.57
C PRO A 137 1.88 7.20 -0.09
N PHE A 138 2.77 6.28 0.31
CA PHE A 138 2.78 4.91 -0.20
C PHE A 138 1.51 4.14 0.21
N LEU A 139 1.10 4.25 1.46
CA LEU A 139 -0.12 3.62 1.95
C LEU A 139 -1.37 4.16 1.24
N ILE A 140 -1.47 5.48 1.10
CA ILE A 140 -2.58 6.14 0.41
C ILE A 140 -2.65 5.68 -1.04
N ILE A 141 -1.52 5.66 -1.76
CA ILE A 141 -1.47 5.16 -3.13
C ILE A 141 -1.93 3.70 -3.19
N THR A 142 -1.45 2.85 -2.28
CA THR A 142 -1.82 1.43 -2.24
C THR A 142 -3.32 1.24 -1.99
N ILE A 143 -3.91 2.02 -1.07
CA ILE A 143 -5.35 1.99 -0.78
C ILE A 143 -6.13 2.42 -2.02
N ILE A 144 -5.78 3.57 -2.62
CA ILE A 144 -6.43 4.08 -3.83
C ILE A 144 -6.36 3.04 -4.96
N GLN A 145 -5.18 2.44 -5.16
CA GLN A 145 -4.98 1.40 -6.16
C GLN A 145 -5.86 0.18 -5.90
N SER A 146 -5.95 -0.26 -4.64
CA SER A 146 -6.77 -1.40 -4.26
C SER A 146 -8.27 -1.10 -4.44
N ILE A 147 -8.69 0.14 -4.26
CA ILE A 147 -10.07 0.58 -4.57
C ILE A 147 -10.34 0.51 -6.07
N PHE A 148 -9.38 0.91 -6.91
CA PHE A 148 -9.51 0.80 -8.37
C PHE A 148 -9.73 -0.64 -8.85
N TYR A 149 -9.29 -1.65 -8.08
CA TYR A 149 -9.55 -3.05 -8.41
C TYR A 149 -11.02 -3.45 -8.32
N PHE A 150 -11.82 -2.77 -7.51
CA PHE A 150 -13.26 -2.98 -7.46
C PHE A 150 -13.99 -2.29 -8.63
N ASN A 151 -13.28 -1.45 -9.41
CA ASN A 151 -13.87 -0.80 -10.56
C ASN A 151 -13.78 -1.71 -11.79
N SER A 152 -14.89 -2.38 -12.11
CA SER A 152 -15.03 -3.24 -13.30
C SER A 152 -14.65 -2.53 -14.61
N SER A 153 -14.91 -1.23 -14.73
CA SER A 153 -14.57 -0.47 -15.94
C SER A 153 -13.05 -0.30 -16.09
N PHE A 154 -12.34 -0.13 -14.97
CA PHE A 154 -10.88 -0.09 -14.96
C PHE A 154 -10.29 -1.47 -15.28
N LEU A 155 -10.91 -2.53 -14.74
CA LEU A 155 -10.56 -3.93 -15.02
C LEU A 155 -10.62 -4.22 -16.53
N ILE A 156 -11.77 -3.93 -17.15
CA ILE A 156 -12.04 -4.13 -18.57
C ILE A 156 -11.09 -3.29 -19.43
N LYS A 157 -10.91 -2.00 -19.13
CA LYS A 157 -10.05 -1.11 -19.93
C LYS A 157 -8.60 -1.60 -19.99
N THR A 158 -8.10 -2.15 -18.89
CA THR A 158 -6.74 -2.68 -18.81
C THR A 158 -6.64 -4.04 -19.49
N PHE A 159 -7.68 -4.88 -19.37
CA PHE A 159 -7.79 -6.11 -20.13
C PHE A 159 -7.80 -5.87 -21.63
N ASP A 160 -8.63 -4.96 -22.12
CA ASP A 160 -8.73 -4.62 -23.55
C ASP A 160 -7.36 -4.23 -24.11
N LYS A 161 -6.59 -3.42 -23.37
CA LYS A 161 -5.23 -3.03 -23.78
C LYS A 161 -4.29 -4.23 -23.88
N GLN A 162 -4.36 -5.16 -22.93
CA GLN A 162 -3.57 -6.39 -22.98
C GLN A 162 -4.05 -7.31 -24.10
N PHE A 163 -5.36 -7.42 -24.29
CA PHE A 163 -5.97 -8.19 -25.37
C PHE A 163 -5.49 -7.67 -26.74
N PHE A 164 -5.64 -6.37 -27.03
CA PHE A 164 -5.21 -5.80 -28.31
C PHE A 164 -3.70 -5.80 -28.52
N PHE A 165 -2.89 -5.95 -27.46
CA PHE A 165 -1.47 -6.22 -27.62
C PHE A 165 -1.21 -7.58 -28.30
N PHE A 166 -1.97 -8.61 -27.92
CA PHE A 166 -1.89 -9.94 -28.54
C PHE A 166 -2.62 -10.01 -29.89
N PHE A 167 -3.74 -9.29 -30.01
CA PHE A 167 -4.60 -9.23 -31.19
C PHE A 167 -4.38 -7.95 -32.01
N ASN A 168 -3.11 -7.60 -32.26
CA ASN A 168 -2.68 -6.35 -32.91
C ASN A 168 -3.18 -6.13 -34.36
N GLN A 169 -3.85 -7.14 -34.93
CA GLN A 169 -4.40 -7.15 -36.28
C GLN A 169 -5.75 -6.42 -36.36
N TYR A 170 -6.38 -6.21 -35.21
CA TYR A 170 -7.69 -5.58 -35.11
C TYR A 170 -7.56 -4.16 -34.55
N ASP A 171 -8.21 -3.22 -35.22
CA ASP A 171 -8.42 -1.89 -34.67
C ASP A 171 -9.55 -1.96 -33.64
N SER A 172 -9.30 -1.48 -32.42
CA SER A 172 -10.29 -1.40 -31.36
C SER A 172 -11.56 -0.62 -31.75
N HIS A 173 -11.50 0.21 -32.79
CA HIS A 173 -12.62 1.01 -33.28
C HIS A 173 -13.45 0.32 -34.37
N ASN A 174 -12.97 -0.77 -34.96
CA ASN A 174 -13.64 -1.42 -36.09
C ASN A 174 -13.47 -2.95 -36.05
N LEU A 175 -14.04 -3.55 -35.01
CA LEU A 175 -14.01 -5.00 -34.80
C LEU A 175 -15.10 -5.70 -35.60
N PRO A 176 -14.81 -6.81 -36.29
CA PRO A 176 -15.85 -7.70 -36.80
C PRO A 176 -16.74 -8.16 -35.64
N GLN A 177 -18.03 -8.34 -35.91
CA GLN A 177 -19.03 -8.67 -34.89
C GLN A 177 -18.65 -9.92 -34.07
N GLU A 178 -18.13 -10.95 -34.73
CA GLU A 178 -17.65 -12.17 -34.09
C GLU A 178 -16.56 -11.90 -33.04
N ILE A 179 -15.59 -11.04 -33.36
CA ILE A 179 -14.50 -10.67 -32.44
C ILE A 179 -15.05 -9.83 -31.28
N LEU A 180 -16.02 -8.98 -31.54
CA LEU A 180 -16.66 -8.16 -30.51
C LEU A 180 -17.43 -9.04 -29.51
N GLU A 181 -18.16 -10.03 -30.00
CA GLU A 181 -18.87 -11.01 -29.16
C GLU A 181 -17.88 -11.83 -28.32
N GLN A 182 -16.80 -12.30 -28.94
CA GLN A 182 -15.70 -12.98 -28.24
C GLN A 182 -15.05 -12.09 -27.18
N LEU A 183 -14.70 -10.85 -27.51
CA LEU A 183 -14.13 -9.91 -26.56
C LEU A 183 -15.08 -9.67 -25.37
N ASN A 184 -16.38 -9.58 -25.61
CA ASN A 184 -17.37 -9.40 -24.55
C ASN A 184 -17.49 -10.62 -23.63
N VAL A 185 -17.45 -11.84 -24.17
CA VAL A 185 -17.43 -13.06 -23.37
C VAL A 185 -16.14 -13.15 -22.54
N ALA A 186 -14.98 -12.82 -23.12
CA ALA A 186 -13.72 -12.79 -22.39
C ALA A 186 -13.71 -11.72 -21.28
N ARG A 187 -14.30 -10.54 -21.53
CA ARG A 187 -14.51 -9.49 -20.50
C ARG A 187 -15.39 -9.98 -19.35
N GLN A 188 -16.47 -10.70 -19.63
CA GLN A 188 -17.33 -11.28 -18.60
C GLN A 188 -16.59 -12.35 -17.80
N GLY A 189 -15.88 -13.25 -18.49
CA GLY A 189 -15.03 -14.26 -17.86
C GLY A 189 -13.99 -13.67 -16.93
N LEU A 190 -13.36 -12.56 -17.34
CA LEU A 190 -12.42 -11.83 -16.50
C LEU A 190 -13.07 -11.29 -15.23
N LEU A 191 -14.25 -10.66 -15.35
CA LEU A 191 -14.97 -10.12 -14.19
C LEU A 191 -15.35 -11.23 -13.22
N GLU A 192 -15.82 -12.37 -13.74
CA GLU A 192 -16.16 -13.53 -12.93
C GLU A 192 -14.92 -14.10 -12.23
N TRP A 193 -13.83 -14.31 -12.97
CA TRP A 193 -12.56 -14.77 -12.42
C TRP A 193 -12.03 -13.84 -11.32
N PHE A 194 -12.12 -12.53 -11.53
CA PHE A 194 -11.68 -11.54 -10.55
C PHE A 194 -12.58 -11.52 -9.30
N ASN A 195 -13.90 -11.55 -9.47
CA ASN A 195 -14.87 -11.42 -8.37
C ASN A 195 -15.01 -12.70 -7.54
N THR A 196 -14.81 -13.87 -8.13
CA THR A 196 -14.88 -15.16 -7.43
C THR A 196 -13.52 -15.63 -6.93
N GLY A 197 -12.44 -15.02 -7.42
CA GLY A 197 -11.08 -15.39 -7.11
C GLY A 197 -10.54 -14.82 -5.80
N VAL A 198 -9.36 -15.31 -5.42
CA VAL A 198 -8.64 -14.87 -4.22
C VAL A 198 -8.20 -13.40 -4.31
N GLN A 199 -8.17 -12.83 -5.51
CA GLN A 199 -7.80 -11.45 -5.83
C GLN A 199 -8.72 -10.43 -5.13
N LEU A 200 -10.03 -10.69 -5.10
CA LEU A 200 -10.99 -9.83 -4.42
C LEU A 200 -10.71 -9.79 -2.91
N ILE A 201 -10.53 -10.97 -2.30
CA ILE A 201 -10.25 -11.12 -0.87
C ILE A 201 -8.96 -10.38 -0.50
N PHE A 202 -7.88 -10.58 -1.26
CA PHE A 202 -6.62 -9.90 -1.02
C PHE A 202 -6.72 -8.38 -1.18
N SER A 203 -7.51 -7.89 -2.15
CA SER A 203 -7.75 -6.45 -2.33
C SER A 203 -8.47 -5.84 -1.12
N ILE A 204 -9.47 -6.54 -0.56
CA ILE A 204 -10.15 -6.12 0.67
C ILE A 204 -9.17 -6.08 1.85
N LEU A 205 -8.38 -7.15 2.03
CA LEU A 205 -7.39 -7.23 3.12
C LEU A 205 -6.34 -6.12 3.01
N LEU A 206 -5.91 -5.78 1.80
CA LEU A 206 -4.98 -4.67 1.53
C LEU A 206 -5.57 -3.32 1.94
N ILE A 207 -6.82 -3.05 1.61
CA ILE A 207 -7.51 -1.81 2.02
C ILE A 207 -7.57 -1.74 3.55
N ILE A 208 -7.99 -2.81 4.21
CA ILE A 208 -8.10 -2.86 5.67
C ILE A 208 -6.73 -2.63 6.32
N ALA A 209 -5.69 -3.35 5.86
CA ALA A 209 -4.33 -3.21 6.38
C ALA A 209 -3.78 -1.79 6.15
N GLY A 210 -4.01 -1.20 4.97
CA GLY A 210 -3.59 0.15 4.64
C GLY A 210 -4.28 1.20 5.49
N VAL A 211 -5.61 1.10 5.68
CA VAL A 211 -6.40 2.03 6.50
C VAL A 211 -5.98 1.94 7.97
N ILE A 212 -5.85 0.73 8.53
CA ILE A 212 -5.38 0.53 9.91
C ILE A 212 -3.98 1.14 10.08
N SER A 213 -3.06 0.86 9.16
CA SER A 213 -1.69 1.43 9.21
C SER A 213 -1.70 2.96 9.17
N THR A 214 -2.54 3.53 8.31
CA THR A 214 -2.70 4.99 8.19
C THR A 214 -3.21 5.61 9.50
N ILE A 215 -4.24 5.01 10.10
CA ILE A 215 -4.79 5.45 11.39
C ILE A 215 -3.73 5.35 12.49
N LEU A 216 -2.95 4.26 12.54
CA LEU A 216 -1.89 4.07 13.53
C LEU A 216 -0.76 5.09 13.39
N ILE A 217 -0.36 5.42 12.16
CA ILE A 217 0.64 6.46 11.90
C ILE A 217 0.11 7.82 12.33
N ILE A 218 -1.12 8.17 11.94
CA ILE A 218 -1.75 9.45 12.34
C ILE A 218 -1.87 9.54 13.86
N TYR A 219 -2.31 8.47 14.52
CA TYR A 219 -2.39 8.39 15.97
C TYR A 219 -1.01 8.59 16.62
N SER A 220 0.03 7.95 16.08
CA SER A 220 1.40 8.09 16.57
C SER A 220 1.91 9.54 16.43
N LEU A 221 1.63 10.18 15.30
CA LEU A 221 1.97 11.58 15.04
C LEU A 221 1.19 12.54 15.94
N PHE A 222 -0.11 12.28 16.18
CA PHE A 222 -0.95 13.11 17.04
C PHE A 222 -0.56 12.98 18.52
N HIS A 223 -0.35 11.75 18.99
CA HIS A 223 0.19 11.48 20.32
C HIS A 223 1.54 12.17 20.49
N PHE A 224 2.41 12.09 19.49
CA PHE A 224 3.66 12.83 19.47
C PHE A 224 3.43 14.35 19.60
N TRP A 225 2.55 14.94 18.81
CA TRP A 225 2.31 16.40 18.81
C TRP A 225 1.76 16.91 20.15
N ILE A 226 0.85 16.18 20.79
CA ILE A 226 0.25 16.58 22.07
C ILE A 226 1.22 16.41 23.25
N PHE A 227 1.91 15.28 23.31
CA PHE A 227 2.70 14.91 24.49
C PHE A 227 4.18 15.33 24.40
N SER A 228 4.63 15.80 23.23
CA SER A 228 5.96 16.40 23.07
C SER A 228 5.95 17.86 23.50
N LYS A 229 5.85 18.10 24.80
CA LYS A 229 6.27 19.41 25.32
C LYS A 229 7.75 19.64 24.97
N PRO A 230 8.17 20.89 24.68
CA PRO A 230 9.59 21.20 24.67
C PRO A 230 10.15 20.85 26.05
N GLU A 231 11.22 20.06 26.10
CA GLU A 231 12.03 19.99 27.31
C GLU A 231 12.63 21.39 27.44
N LEU A 232 12.29 22.13 28.52
CA LEU A 232 12.89 23.43 28.82
C LEU A 232 14.41 23.26 28.73
N THR A 233 15.10 24.17 28.04
CA THR A 233 16.56 24.16 28.01
C THR A 233 17.10 24.30 29.43
N LEU A 234 18.34 23.86 29.67
CA LEU A 234 18.99 24.03 30.97
C LEU A 234 18.96 25.49 31.43
N GLU A 235 19.19 26.44 30.50
CA GLU A 235 19.04 27.87 30.75
C GLU A 235 17.61 28.27 31.13
N GLU A 236 16.58 27.76 30.44
CA GLU A 236 15.18 28.06 30.77
C GLU A 236 14.77 27.44 32.11
N GLN A 237 15.35 26.30 32.50
CA GLN A 237 15.16 25.68 33.81
C GLN A 237 15.84 26.50 34.91
N GLU A 238 17.06 26.98 34.66
CA GLU A 238 17.81 27.84 35.59
C GLU A 238 17.10 29.19 35.78
N LEU A 239 16.62 29.84 34.71
CA LEU A 239 15.83 31.07 34.76
C LEU A 239 14.51 30.90 35.53
N LEU A 240 13.83 29.76 35.35
CA LEU A 240 12.62 29.45 36.11
C LEU A 240 12.91 29.23 37.59
N ILE A 241 14.06 28.64 37.94
CA ILE A 241 14.48 28.45 39.33
C ILE A 241 14.84 29.79 39.97
N GLU A 242 15.53 30.67 39.23
CA GLU A 242 15.89 32.03 39.68
C GLU A 242 14.64 32.90 39.89
N GLU A 243 13.70 32.93 38.93
CA GLU A 243 12.44 33.67 39.07
C GLU A 243 11.52 33.15 40.19
N MET A 244 11.59 31.86 40.52
CA MET A 244 10.83 31.27 41.62
C MET A 244 11.53 31.45 42.98
N GLY A 245 12.87 31.53 42.99
CA GLY A 245 13.67 31.81 44.18
C GLY A 245 13.50 33.24 44.69
N ASP A 246 13.37 34.21 43.79
CA ASP A 246 13.16 35.63 44.13
C ASP A 246 11.74 35.97 44.64
N LYS A 247 10.80 35.02 44.55
CA LYS A 247 9.40 35.18 44.98
C LYS A 247 9.07 34.52 46.33
N VAL A 248 10.07 33.98 47.03
CA VAL A 248 9.95 33.40 48.38
C VAL A 248 10.64 34.30 49.40
#